data_AF-A0A964QNF8-F1
#
_entry.id   AF-A0A964QNF8-F1
#
_cell.length_a   1.000
_cell.length_b   1.000
_cell.length_c   1.000
_cell.angle_alpha   90.00
_cell.angle_beta   90.00
_cell.angle_gamma   90.00
#
_symmetry.space_group_name_H-M   'P 1'
#
loop_
_entity.id
_entity.type
_entity.pdbx_description
1 polymer ?
#
loop_
_entity_poly.entity_id
_entity_poly.type
_entity_poly.pdbx_seq_one_letter_code
_entity_poly.pdbx_strand_id
1 'polypeptide(L)'
;MQKTELTPGQKARLDIREGQHTGLTHGLARGYVQCNLVILRKALAFDFLLYYQRNQRACPILEVTDPGNSEAKQTAPGADLRIDLPRYAVYR
;
A
#
# COMPACT_ATOMS: atom_id res chain seq x y z
N MET A 1 -31.57 1.81 -2.42
CA MET A 1 -30.13 1.91 -2.70
C MET A 1 -29.40 0.93 -1.79
N GLN A 2 -28.84 -0.15 -2.32
CA GLN A 2 -28.05 -1.10 -1.53
C GLN A 2 -26.76 -0.41 -1.10
N LYS A 3 -26.53 -0.29 0.21
CA LYS A 3 -25.23 0.11 0.77
C LYS A 3 -24.24 -1.00 0.40
N THR A 4 -23.31 -0.74 -0.51
CA THR A 4 -22.21 -1.67 -0.77
C THR A 4 -21.40 -1.78 0.52
N GLU A 5 -21.41 -2.96 1.14
CA GLU A 5 -20.68 -3.21 2.38
C GLU A 5 -19.18 -3.13 2.09
N LEU A 6 -18.45 -2.31 2.86
CA LEU A 6 -17.00 -2.17 2.69
C LEU A 6 -16.33 -3.45 3.15
N THR A 7 -15.38 -3.94 2.35
CA THR A 7 -14.49 -5.02 2.79
C THR A 7 -13.66 -4.58 4.00
N PRO A 8 -13.18 -5.51 4.85
CA PRO A 8 -12.30 -5.18 5.96
C PRO A 8 -11.08 -4.35 5.55
N GLY A 9 -10.47 -4.66 4.40
CA GLY A 9 -9.34 -3.89 3.87
C GLY A 9 -9.72 -2.47 3.44
N GLN A 10 -10.88 -2.28 2.80
CA GLN A 10 -11.37 -0.95 2.45
C GLN A 10 -11.72 -0.12 3.69
N LYS A 11 -12.39 -0.74 4.67
CA LYS A 11 -12.73 -0.07 5.93
C LYS A 11 -11.47 0.36 6.69
N ALA A 12 -10.48 -0.52 6.82
CA ALA A 12 -9.22 -0.17 7.48
C ALA A 12 -8.52 1.03 6.81
N ARG A 13 -8.44 1.06 5.48
CA ARG A 13 -7.88 2.19 4.74
C ARG A 13 -8.68 3.47 4.93
N LEU A 14 -10.01 3.38 4.95
CA LEU A 14 -10.88 4.53 5.20
C LEU A 14 -10.68 5.10 6.62
N ASP A 15 -10.68 4.24 7.64
CA ASP A 15 -10.46 4.63 9.03
C ASP A 15 -9.09 5.33 9.20
N ILE A 16 -8.05 4.84 8.49
CA ILE A 16 -6.73 5.48 8.46
C ILE A 16 -6.78 6.84 7.76
N ARG A 17 -7.38 6.91 6.57
CA ARG A 17 -7.52 8.13 5.76
C ARG A 17 -8.25 9.23 6.52
N GLU A 18 -9.27 8.87 7.29
CA GLU A 18 -10.06 9.78 8.12
C GLU A 18 -9.40 10.09 9.48
N GLY A 19 -8.21 9.55 9.74
CA GLY A 19 -7.47 9.76 10.99
C GLY A 19 -8.04 9.03 12.20
N GLN A 20 -9.03 8.15 12.01
CA GLN A 20 -9.64 7.34 13.08
C GLN A 20 -8.71 6.20 13.53
N HIS A 21 -7.74 5.82 12.70
CA HIS A 21 -6.68 4.88 13.06
C HIS A 21 -5.28 5.40 12.70
N THR A 22 -4.39 5.50 13.69
CA THR A 22 -3.01 6.00 13.53
C THR A 22 -1.94 5.06 14.12
N GLY A 23 -2.34 3.85 14.49
CA GLY A 23 -1.54 2.86 15.21
C GLY A 23 -1.01 1.72 14.33
N LEU A 24 -0.80 0.56 14.95
CA LEU A 24 -0.38 -0.66 14.26
C LEU A 24 -1.54 -1.25 13.47
N THR A 25 -1.24 -1.74 12.26
CA THR A 25 -2.25 -2.29 11.36
C THR A 25 -2.52 -3.79 11.58
N HIS A 26 -1.82 -4.43 12.52
CA HIS A 26 -1.97 -5.87 12.77
C HIS A 26 -3.42 -6.22 13.14
N GLY A 27 -4.01 -7.15 12.40
CA GLY A 27 -5.35 -7.67 12.67
C GLY A 27 -6.51 -6.77 12.24
N LEU A 28 -6.26 -5.58 11.66
CA LEU A 28 -7.34 -4.68 11.21
C LEU A 28 -8.18 -5.28 10.08
N ALA A 29 -7.56 -6.05 9.18
CA ALA A 29 -8.22 -6.66 8.02
C ALA A 29 -7.87 -8.16 7.94
N ARG A 30 -8.47 -8.96 8.84
CA ARG A 30 -8.27 -10.42 8.82
C ARG A 30 -8.70 -11.02 7.48
N GLY A 31 -7.91 -11.95 6.96
CA GLY A 31 -8.12 -12.58 5.65
C GLY A 31 -7.53 -11.81 4.47
N TYR A 32 -6.92 -10.65 4.70
CA TYR A 32 -6.23 -9.85 3.68
C TYR A 32 -4.71 -9.87 3.89
N VAL A 33 -3.99 -9.79 2.78
CA VAL A 33 -2.53 -9.59 2.81
C VAL A 33 -2.24 -8.15 3.24
N GLN A 34 -1.30 -8.01 4.18
CA GLN A 34 -0.69 -6.73 4.52
C GLN A 34 0.68 -6.67 3.87
N CYS A 35 1.08 -5.49 3.38
CA CYS A 35 2.34 -5.33 2.66
C CYS A 35 3.13 -4.12 3.13
N ASN A 36 4.42 -4.14 2.79
CA ASN A 36 5.30 -2.99 2.96
C ASN A 36 5.17 -2.07 1.74
N LEU A 37 5.40 -0.77 1.95
CA LEU A 37 5.37 0.25 0.89
C LEU A 37 6.73 0.93 0.78
N VAL A 38 7.18 1.12 -0.45
CA VAL A 38 8.34 1.95 -0.78
C VAL A 38 7.98 2.82 -1.98
N ILE A 39 8.22 4.13 -1.85
CA ILE A 39 7.96 5.11 -2.91
C ILE A 39 9.29 5.78 -3.24
N LEU A 40 9.68 5.72 -4.50
CA LEU A 40 10.97 6.21 -4.98
C LEU A 40 10.78 7.18 -6.14
N ARG A 41 11.78 8.05 -6.33
CA ARG A 41 11.85 8.85 -7.55
C ARG A 41 12.04 7.93 -8.76
N LYS A 42 11.43 8.28 -9.89
CA LYS A 42 11.52 7.49 -11.14
C LYS A 42 12.96 7.14 -11.53
N ALA A 43 13.90 8.07 -11.31
CA ALA A 43 15.32 7.86 -11.61
C ALA A 43 15.97 6.69 -10.85
N LEU A 44 15.43 6.28 -9.70
CA LEU A 44 15.93 5.17 -8.89
C LEU A 44 15.12 3.88 -9.06
N ALA A 45 13.95 3.96 -9.68
CA ALA A 45 12.97 2.86 -9.70
C ALA A 45 13.50 1.62 -10.44
N PHE A 46 14.26 1.82 -11.53
CA PHE A 46 14.82 0.72 -12.31
C PHE A 46 15.83 -0.11 -11.52
N ASP A 47 16.82 0.56 -10.92
CA ASP A 47 17.86 -0.12 -10.13
C ASP A 47 17.25 -0.85 -8.93
N PHE A 48 16.25 -0.24 -8.30
CA PHE A 48 15.53 -0.84 -7.18
C PHE A 48 14.72 -2.08 -7.61
N LEU A 49 14.06 -2.03 -8.77
CA LEU A 49 13.34 -3.18 -9.32
C LEU A 49 14.30 -4.32 -9.68
N LEU A 50 15.46 -4.01 -10.27
CA LEU A 50 16.49 -5.00 -10.57
C LEU A 50 17.04 -5.64 -9.30
N TYR A 51 17.24 -4.86 -8.23
CA TYR A 51 17.62 -5.36 -6.91
C TYR A 51 16.59 -6.37 -6.39
N TYR A 52 15.30 -6.06 -6.46
CA TYR A 52 14.23 -6.97 -6.03
C TYR A 52 14.17 -8.23 -6.89
N GLN A 53 14.31 -8.11 -8.22
CA GLN A 53 14.32 -9.26 -9.12
C GLN A 53 15.46 -10.23 -8.81
N ARG A 54 16.62 -9.71 -8.38
CA ARG A 54 17.76 -10.54 -7.96
C ARG A 54 17.59 -11.15 -6.56
N ASN A 55 16.67 -10.62 -5.75
CA ASN A 55 16.46 -10.98 -4.34
C ASN A 55 15.00 -11.40 -4.04
N GLN A 56 14.32 -12.04 -5.00
CA GLN A 56 12.87 -12.31 -4.94
C GLN A 56 12.39 -13.05 -3.69
N ARG A 57 13.20 -13.94 -3.11
CA ARG A 57 12.82 -14.67 -1.89
C ARG A 57 12.72 -13.78 -0.65
N ALA A 58 13.60 -12.77 -0.55
CA ALA A 58 13.63 -11.86 0.58
C ALA A 58 12.61 -10.72 0.41
N CYS A 59 12.37 -10.30 -0.84
CA CYS A 59 11.59 -9.11 -1.14
C CYS A 59 10.58 -9.39 -2.27
N PRO A 60 9.45 -10.08 -1.99
CA PRO A 60 8.41 -10.31 -2.98
C PRO A 60 7.68 -9.00 -3.31
N ILE A 61 7.59 -8.67 -4.60
CA ILE A 61 6.78 -7.54 -5.09
C ILE A 61 5.34 -8.03 -5.30
N LEU A 62 4.37 -7.31 -4.73
CA LEU A 62 2.95 -7.55 -5.00
C LEU A 62 2.46 -6.75 -6.21
N GLU A 63 2.80 -5.46 -6.27
CA GLU A 63 2.40 -4.56 -7.34
C GLU A 63 3.40 -3.40 -7.46
N VAL A 64 3.58 -2.91 -8.69
CA VAL A 64 4.32 -1.67 -8.98
C VAL A 64 3.33 -0.71 -9.64
N THR A 65 3.21 0.51 -9.11
CA THR A 65 2.35 1.53 -9.72
C THR A 65 3.08 2.27 -10.84
N ASP A 66 2.31 2.85 -11.76
CA ASP A 66 2.86 3.77 -12.75
C ASP A 66 3.45 5.02 -12.08
N PRO A 67 4.52 5.61 -12.63
CA PRO A 67 5.07 6.86 -12.11
C PRO A 67 4.01 7.96 -11.97
N GLY A 68 3.85 8.47 -10.75
CA GLY A 68 2.87 9.51 -10.42
C GLY A 68 1.47 8.99 -10.08
N ASN A 69 1.20 7.70 -10.25
CA ASN A 69 -0.06 7.08 -9.82
C ASN A 69 0.08 6.52 -8.40
N SER A 70 -0.77 6.99 -7.49
CA SER A 70 -0.78 6.54 -6.09
C SER A 70 -1.74 5.37 -5.83
N GLU A 71 -2.47 4.90 -6.84
CA GLU A 71 -3.43 3.80 -6.70
C GLU A 71 -2.80 2.45 -7.06
N ALA A 72 -2.86 1.50 -6.12
CA ALA A 72 -2.54 0.09 -6.33
C ALA A 72 -3.78 -0.65 -6.89
N LYS A 73 -4.03 -0.46 -8.18
CA LYS A 73 -5.27 -0.89 -8.86
C LYS A 73 -5.52 -2.39 -8.82
N GLN A 74 -4.46 -3.21 -8.80
CA GLN A 74 -4.62 -4.67 -8.84
C GLN A 74 -4.88 -5.23 -7.44
N THR A 75 -4.14 -4.76 -6.43
CA THR A 75 -4.19 -5.32 -5.08
C THR A 75 -5.15 -4.60 -4.15
N ALA A 76 -5.41 -3.31 -4.39
CA ALA A 76 -6.28 -2.48 -3.55
C ALA A 76 -7.00 -1.38 -4.37
N PRO A 77 -7.99 -1.74 -5.22
CA PRO A 77 -8.77 -0.76 -5.98
C PRO A 77 -9.35 0.36 -5.10
N GLY A 78 -9.22 1.61 -5.53
CA GLY A 78 -9.66 2.81 -4.82
C GLY A 78 -8.76 3.25 -3.66
N ALA A 79 -7.64 2.58 -3.42
CA ALA A 79 -6.65 3.00 -2.43
C ALA A 79 -5.86 4.23 -2.90
N ASP A 80 -5.45 5.07 -1.96
CA ASP A 80 -4.50 6.15 -2.18
C ASP A 80 -3.31 5.97 -1.24
N LEU A 81 -2.20 5.47 -1.79
CA LEU A 81 -0.97 5.13 -1.05
C LEU A 81 -0.30 6.33 -0.35
N ARG A 82 -0.80 7.56 -0.57
CA ARG A 82 -0.33 8.77 0.11
C ARG A 82 -0.96 8.97 1.49
N ILE A 83 -2.15 8.41 1.71
CA ILE A 83 -2.99 8.71 2.88
C ILE A 83 -3.65 7.48 3.52
N ASP A 84 -3.58 6.30 2.89
CA ASP A 84 -4.22 5.09 3.40
C ASP A 84 -3.32 4.24 4.31
N LEU A 85 -2.14 4.76 4.68
CA LEU A 85 -1.26 4.17 5.68
C LEU A 85 -1.14 5.12 6.89
N PRO A 86 -1.09 4.57 8.12
CA PRO A 86 -1.17 5.39 9.33
C PRO A 86 0.07 6.26 9.53
N ARG A 87 1.24 5.83 9.03
CA ARG A 87 2.53 6.52 9.18
C ARG A 87 3.46 6.21 8.01
N TYR A 88 4.38 7.15 7.74
CA TYR A 88 5.42 7.02 6.72
C TYR A 88 6.79 7.31 7.32
N ALA A 89 7.80 6.57 6.88
CA ALA A 89 9.20 6.90 7.11
C ALA A 89 9.74 7.64 5.88
N VAL A 90 10.09 8.92 6.03
CA VAL A 90 10.58 9.77 4.94
C VAL A 90 12.09 9.95 5.08
N TYR A 91 12.83 9.41 4.12
CA TYR A 91 14.29 9.51 4.04
C TYR A 91 14.70 10.70 3.16
N ARG A 92 15.83 11.33 3.49
CA ARG A 92 16.39 12.49 2.78
C ARG A 92 17.81 12.23 2.33
#